data_AF-A0A561EU87-F1
#
_entry.id   AF-A0A561EU87-F1
#
_cell.length_a   1.000
_cell.length_b   1.000
_cell.length_c   1.000
_cell.angle_alpha   90.00
_cell.angle_beta   90.00
_cell.angle_gamma   90.00
#
_symmetry.space_group_name_H-M   'P 1'
#
loop_
_entity.id
_entity.type
_entity.pdbx_description
1 polymer ?
#
loop_
_entity_poly.entity_id
_entity_poly.type
_entity_poly.pdbx_seq_one_letter_code
_entity_poly.pdbx_strand_id
1 'polypeptide(L)' 'MGEQRAERPEAVSTSDKPDRPKAKLVFDDPLDRQTGDDTDSGWGERPGGSDGGGGRGLDWYLSQRPPHHG' A
#
# COMPACT_ATOMS: atom_id res chain seq x y z
N MET A 1 -35.03 -55.90 37.34
CA MET A 1 -34.05 -54.81 37.36
C MET A 1 -33.27 -54.90 36.06
N GLY A 2 -33.61 -54.08 35.07
CA GLY A 2 -32.95 -54.05 33.76
C GLY A 2 -33.17 -52.66 33.19
N GLU A 3 -32.24 -51.77 33.49
CA GLU A 3 -32.32 -50.35 33.14
C GLU A 3 -32.07 -50.19 31.64
N GLN A 4 -33.12 -49.82 30.91
CA GLN A 4 -33.03 -49.47 29.49
C GLN A 4 -32.43 -48.06 29.40
N ARG A 5 -31.15 -47.99 29.05
CA ARG A 5 -30.42 -46.74 28.82
C ARG A 5 -30.94 -46.11 27.53
N ALA A 6 -31.76 -45.07 27.65
CA ALA A 6 -32.23 -44.27 26.53
C ALA A 6 -31.05 -43.66 25.76
N GLU A 7 -30.96 -43.95 24.47
CA GLU A 7 -30.05 -43.30 23.54
C GLU A 7 -30.41 -41.82 23.44
N ARG A 8 -29.46 -40.94 23.76
CA ARG A 8 -29.58 -39.49 23.58
C ARG A 8 -29.42 -39.20 22.08
N PRO A 9 -30.34 -38.49 21.41
CA PRO A 9 -30.08 -38.07 20.04
C PRO A 9 -28.92 -37.08 20.03
N GLU A 10 -27.86 -37.42 19.29
CA GLU A 10 -26.80 -36.49 18.91
C GLU A 10 -27.45 -35.32 18.17
N ALA A 11 -27.31 -34.12 18.72
CA ALA A 11 -27.70 -32.91 18.04
C ALA A 11 -26.76 -32.70 16.85
N VAL A 12 -27.17 -33.18 15.67
CA VAL A 12 -26.55 -32.82 14.40
C VAL A 12 -26.72 -31.32 14.21
N SER A 13 -25.67 -30.54 14.50
CA SER A 13 -25.59 -29.14 14.11
C SER A 13 -25.24 -29.05 12.62
N THR A 14 -26.26 -29.11 11.76
CA THR A 14 -26.13 -28.67 10.37
C THR A 14 -26.12 -27.14 10.32
N SER A 15 -24.97 -26.54 10.62
CA SER A 15 -24.74 -25.15 10.20
C SER A 15 -24.36 -25.13 8.73
N ASP A 16 -25.37 -25.30 7.87
CA ASP A 16 -25.30 -25.07 6.43
C ASP A 16 -25.31 -23.55 6.21
N LYS A 17 -24.17 -22.90 6.51
CA LYS A 17 -23.93 -21.51 6.11
C LYS A 17 -23.03 -21.58 4.89
N PRO A 18 -23.39 -20.94 3.76
CA PRO A 18 -22.50 -20.87 2.61
C PRO A 18 -21.18 -20.25 3.07
N ASP A 19 -20.09 -20.97 2.85
CA ASP A 19 -18.75 -20.59 3.31
C ASP A 19 -18.34 -19.33 2.56
N ARG A 20 -18.50 -18.17 3.21
CA ARG A 20 -18.11 -16.90 2.60
C ARG A 20 -16.59 -16.90 2.51
N PRO A 21 -16.01 -16.53 1.34
CA PRO A 21 -14.57 -16.49 1.21
C PRO A 21 -14.00 -15.54 2.26
N LYS A 22 -13.07 -16.05 3.07
CA LYS A 22 -12.37 -15.29 4.10
C LYS A 22 -11.49 -14.23 3.42
N ALA A 23 -11.43 -13.03 4.00
CA ALA A 23 -10.49 -12.01 3.56
C ALA A 23 -9.05 -12.56 3.64
N LYS A 24 -8.28 -12.40 2.57
CA LYS A 24 -6.89 -12.84 2.49
C LYS A 24 -5.98 -11.65 2.75
N LEU A 25 -4.98 -11.84 3.60
CA LEU A 25 -3.91 -10.87 3.79
C LEU A 25 -2.92 -11.01 2.63
N VAL A 26 -2.45 -9.88 2.11
CA VAL A 26 -1.40 -9.82 1.08
C VAL A 26 -0.10 -9.43 1.79
N PHE A 27 0.94 -10.23 1.63
CA PHE A 27 2.26 -10.06 2.26
C PHE A 27 3.38 -9.84 1.23
N ASP A 28 3.00 -9.48 0.01
CA ASP A 28 3.96 -9.07 -1.02
C ASP A 28 4.70 -7.81 -0.56
N ASP A 29 5.90 -7.59 -1.07
CA ASP A 29 6.68 -6.38 -0.77
C ASP A 29 5.88 -5.14 -1.24
N PRO A 30 5.59 -4.18 -0.33
CA PRO A 30 4.84 -2.98 -0.69
C PRO A 30 5.51 -2.13 -1.78
N LEU A 31 6.81 -2.31 -2.01
CA LEU A 31 7.58 -1.58 -3.02
C LEU A 31 7.73 -2.31 -4.36
N ASP A 32 7.22 -3.54 -4.49
CA ASP A 32 7.37 -4.34 -5.72
C ASP A 32 6.43 -3.88 -6.86
N ARG A 33 5.62 -2.84 -6.61
CA ARG A 33 4.72 -2.27 -7.61
C ARG A 33 5.02 -0.80 -7.80
N GLN A 34 5.18 -0.40 -9.06
CA GLN A 34 5.28 0.99 -9.43
C GLN A 34 3.98 1.73 -9.07
N THR A 35 4.12 2.81 -8.33
CA THR A 35 3.06 3.73 -7.96
C THR A 35 3.06 4.94 -8.90
N GLY A 36 1.94 5.69 -8.94
CA GLY A 36 1.88 6.91 -9.76
C GLY A 36 2.90 7.96 -9.34
N ASP A 37 3.25 7.98 -8.05
CA ASP A 37 4.20 8.91 -7.44
C ASP A 37 5.66 8.53 -7.73
N ASP A 38 5.93 7.32 -8.26
CA ASP A 38 7.27 6.91 -8.70
C ASP A 38 7.63 7.45 -10.09
N THR A 39 6.71 8.17 -10.73
CA THR A 39 7.01 8.82 -12.00
C THR A 39 7.58 10.21 -11.76
N ASP A 40 8.61 10.58 -12.52
CA ASP A 40 9.11 11.96 -12.56
C ASP A 40 8.13 12.92 -13.26
N SER A 41 6.87 12.53 -13.48
CA SER A 41 5.88 13.33 -14.19
C SER A 41 5.66 14.65 -13.46
N GLY A 42 5.91 15.77 -14.14
CA GLY A 42 5.82 17.11 -13.56
C GLY A 42 7.10 17.58 -12.85
N TRP A 43 8.12 16.74 -12.72
CA TRP A 43 9.46 17.15 -12.33
C TRP A 43 10.25 17.54 -13.58
N GLY A 44 10.55 18.83 -13.73
CA GLY A 44 11.34 19.35 -14.85
C GLY A 44 10.55 19.64 -16.13
N GLU A 45 9.29 19.18 -16.23
CA GLU A 45 8.39 19.54 -17.33
C GLU A 45 8.12 21.06 -17.33
N ARG A 46 8.61 21.77 -18.35
CA ARG A 46 8.32 23.21 -18.53
C ARG A 46 7.30 23.40 -19.65
N PRO A 47 6.15 24.03 -19.37
CA PRO A 47 5.14 24.27 -20.39
C PRO A 47 5.62 25.37 -21.34
N GLY A 48 5.97 25.00 -22.57
CA GLY A 48 6.33 25.93 -23.65
C GLY A 48 7.72 26.53 -23.50
N GLY A 49 8.53 26.41 -24.55
CA GLY A 49 9.92 26.84 -24.57
C GLY A 49 10.14 28.27 -24.05
N SER A 50 10.79 28.38 -22.90
CA SER A 50 11.59 29.54 -22.50
C SER A 50 12.46 29.14 -21.33
N ASP A 51 13.74 29.47 -21.45
CA ASP A 51 14.73 29.53 -20.39
C ASP A 51 14.22 30.44 -19.25
N GLY A 52 13.39 29.93 -18.33
CA GLY A 52 12.75 30.86 -17.40
C GLY A 52 11.72 30.32 -16.43
N GLY A 53 11.77 29.03 -16.10
CA GLY A 53 10.93 28.50 -15.02
C GLY A 53 11.39 29.00 -13.66
N GLY A 54 10.97 30.20 -13.25
CA GLY A 54 10.75 30.75 -11.89
C GLY A 54 11.87 30.70 -10.84
N GLY A 55 12.94 29.98 -11.08
CA GLY A 55 14.08 29.81 -10.19
C GLY A 55 15.34 30.43 -10.77
N ARG A 56 16.26 30.81 -9.89
CA ARG A 56 17.64 31.12 -10.24
C ARG A 56 18.31 29.96 -11.00
N GLY A 57 19.25 30.29 -11.88
CA GLY A 57 19.96 29.32 -12.72
C GLY A 57 20.85 28.35 -11.94
N LEU A 58 21.32 27.29 -12.61
CA LEU A 58 22.20 26.26 -12.04
C LEU A 58 23.51 26.86 -11.49
N ASP A 59 24.03 27.88 -12.17
CA ASP A 59 25.19 28.67 -11.78
C ASP A 59 25.04 29.27 -10.37
N TRP A 60 23.84 29.77 -10.04
CA TRP A 60 23.56 30.32 -8.72
C TRP A 60 23.69 29.24 -7.64
N TYR A 61 23.18 28.03 -7.86
CA TYR A 61 23.23 26.95 -6.87
C TYR A 61 24.65 26.48 -6.60
N LEU A 62 25.46 26.33 -7.67
CA LEU A 62 26.86 25.93 -7.55
C LEU A 62 27.71 26.97 -6.82
N SER A 63 27.30 28.24 -6.85
CA SER A 63 27.99 29.33 -6.13
C SER A 63 27.70 29.36 -4.62
N GLN A 64 26.61 28.73 -4.15
CA GLN A 64 26.26 28.75 -2.75
C GLN A 64 27.13 27.75 -1.97
N ARG A 65 27.82 28.24 -0.94
CA ARG A 65 28.50 27.37 0.03
C ARG A 65 27.46 26.87 1.05
N PRO A 66 27.43 25.56 1.38
CA PRO A 66 26.57 25.06 2.45
C PRO A 66 26.82 25.85 3.74
N PRO A 67 25.78 26.15 4.53
CA PRO A 67 25.98 26.79 5.81
C PRO A 67 26.96 25.96 6.61
N HIS A 68 28.00 26.62 7.12
CA HIS A 68 28.94 25.98 8.02
C HIS A 68 28.16 25.67 9.30
N HIS A 69 27.70 24.42 9.44
CA HIS A 69 27.22 23.90 10.71
C HIS A 69 28.45 23.80 11.62
N GLY A 70 28.71 24.87 12.35
CA GLY A 70 29.72 24.93 13.42
C GLY A 70 29.16 24.42 14.74
#